data_AF-A0A357M8Y9-F1
#
_entry.id   AF-A0A357M8Y9-F1
#
_cell.length_a   1.000
_cell.length_b   1.000
_cell.length_c   1.000
_cell.angle_alpha   90.00
_cell.angle_beta   90.00
_cell.angle_gamma   90.00
#
_symmetry.space_group_name_H-M   'P 1'
#
loop_
_entity.id
_entity.type
_entity.pdbx_description
1 polymer ?
#
loop_
_entity_poly.entity_id
_entity_poly.type
_entity_poly.pdbx_seq_one_letter_code
_entity_poly.pdbx_strand_id
1 'polypeptide(L)' 'DTYRLQKELKQRNIKMLADEQDDFITYYKIFCRGYQERFGLTRDVMRTEISLRLTKYTAELGAILKDHLK' A
#
# COMPACT_ATOMS: atom_id res chain seq x y z
N ASP A 1 1.75 13.64 1.20
CA ASP A 1 2.29 12.45 0.51
C ASP A 1 1.36 11.74 -0.45
N THR A 2 0.13 11.39 -0.08
CA THR A 2 -0.80 10.65 -0.97
C THR A 2 -1.06 11.34 -2.31
N TYR A 3 -1.08 12.67 -2.34
CA TYR A 3 -1.27 13.45 -3.58
C TYR A 3 -0.14 13.27 -4.60
N ARG A 4 1.12 13.15 -4.14
CA ARG A 4 2.27 12.87 -5.02
C ARG A 4 2.14 11.49 -5.65
N LEU A 5 1.83 10.48 -4.84
CA LEU A 5 1.62 9.12 -5.30
C LEU A 5 0.47 9.04 -6.32
N GLN A 6 -0.67 9.68 -6.05
CA GLN A 6 -1.78 9.74 -7.00
C GLN A 6 -1.40 10.41 -8.32
N LYS A 7 -0.58 11.47 -8.26
CA LYS A 7 -0.07 12.15 -9.46
C LYS A 7 0.85 11.24 -10.28
N GLU A 8 1.75 10.51 -9.64
CA GLU A 8 2.64 9.54 -10.30
C GLU A 8 1.87 8.38 -10.91
N LEU A 9 0.88 7.83 -10.20
CA LEU A 9 0.01 6.77 -10.71
C LEU A 9 -0.77 7.26 -11.93
N LYS A 10 -1.32 8.47 -11.87
CA LYS A 10 -2.04 9.08 -12.99
C LYS A 10 -1.14 9.28 -14.20
N GLN A 11 0.12 9.74 -14.01
CA GLN A 11 1.10 9.85 -15.09
C GLN A 11 1.41 8.50 -15.76
N ARG A 12 1.32 7.40 -15.00
CA ARG A 12 1.51 6.04 -15.50
C ARG A 12 0.23 5.40 -16.06
N ASN A 13 -0.85 6.18 -16.22
CA ASN A 13 -2.18 5.71 -16.62
C ASN A 13 -2.75 4.63 -15.68
N ILE A 14 -2.42 4.73 -14.38
CA ILE A 14 -2.96 3.88 -13.32
C ILE A 14 -3.98 4.70 -12.52
N LYS A 15 -5.20 4.18 -12.38
CA LYS A 15 -6.23 4.76 -11.53
C LYS A 15 -6.75 3.71 -10.56
N MET A 16 -6.92 4.11 -9.30
CA MET A 16 -7.55 3.29 -8.27
C MET A 16 -8.84 4.00 -7.85
N LEU A 17 -9.97 3.30 -7.95
CA LEU A 17 -11.25 3.78 -7.45
C LEU A 17 -11.67 2.88 -6.28
N ALA A 18 -12.03 3.51 -5.17
CA ALA A 18 -12.72 2.81 -4.10
C ALA A 18 -14.08 2.35 -4.65
N ASP A 19 -14.38 1.07 -4.49
CA ASP A 19 -15.65 0.49 -4.89
C ASP A 19 -16.50 0.32 -3.63
N GLU A 20 -16.91 -0.90 -3.31
CA GLU A 20 -17.65 -1.21 -2.09
C GLU A 20 -16.71 -1.47 -0.91
N GLN A 21 -17.15 -1.01 0.25
CA GLN A 21 -16.52 -1.32 1.53
C GLN A 21 -17.49 -2.19 2.34
N ASP A 22 -17.08 -3.45 2.55
CA ASP A 22 -17.71 -4.36 3.50
C ASP A 22 -16.92 -4.35 4.82
N ASP A 23 -17.49 -4.88 5.90
CA ASP A 23 -16.89 -4.84 7.23
C ASP A 23 -15.52 -5.53 7.29
N PHE A 24 -15.29 -6.53 6.44
CA PHE A 24 -14.06 -7.34 6.42
C PHE A 24 -13.20 -7.15 5.17
N ILE A 25 -13.77 -6.68 4.06
CA ILE A 25 -13.08 -6.57 2.77
C ILE A 25 -13.31 -5.18 2.18
N THR A 26 -12.21 -4.51 1.82
CA THR A 26 -12.28 -3.27 1.03
C THR A 26 -12.01 -3.59 -0.43
N TYR A 27 -12.97 -3.32 -1.31
CA TYR A 27 -12.80 -3.53 -2.74
C TYR A 27 -12.28 -2.27 -3.43
N TYR A 28 -11.33 -2.47 -4.32
CA TYR A 28 -10.83 -1.44 -5.21
C TYR A 28 -10.87 -1.91 -6.66
N LYS A 29 -11.19 -0.98 -7.55
CA LYS A 29 -11.04 -1.15 -8.99
C LYS A 29 -9.74 -0.50 -9.43
N ILE A 30 -8.85 -1.28 -10.05
CA ILE A 30 -7.66 -0.75 -10.73
C ILE A 30 -7.95 -0.67 -12.22
N PHE A 31 -7.63 0.48 -12.79
CA PHE A 31 -7.58 0.70 -14.22
C PHE A 31 -6.13 0.91 -14.62
N CYS A 32 -5.60 0.05 -15.49
CA CYS A 32 -4.25 0.16 -16.00
C CYS A 32 -4.18 -0.38 -17.42
N ARG A 33 -3.73 0.44 -18.39
CA ARG A 33 -3.47 0.03 -19.78
C ARG A 33 -4.66 -0.66 -20.48
N GLY A 34 -5.88 -0.23 -20.19
CA GLY A 34 -7.12 -0.81 -20.75
C GLY A 34 -7.67 -2.02 -19.97
N TYR A 35 -6.93 -2.53 -18.99
CA TYR A 35 -7.41 -3.54 -18.07
C TYR A 35 -8.15 -2.88 -16.91
N GLN A 36 -9.30 -3.46 -16.56
CA GLN A 36 -10.07 -3.14 -15.37
C GLN A 36 -10.16 -4.41 -14.53
N GLU A 37 -9.60 -4.37 -13.33
CA GLU A 37 -9.63 -5.50 -12.40
C GLU A 37 -10.18 -5.06 -11.04
N ARG A 38 -10.96 -5.92 -10.39
CA ARG A 38 -11.45 -5.70 -9.02
C ARG A 38 -10.69 -6.62 -8.09
N PHE A 39 -10.08 -6.04 -7.07
CA PHE A 39 -9.42 -6.81 -6.03
C PHE A 39 -9.95 -6.40 -4.66
N GLY A 40 -10.08 -7.40 -3.79
CA GLY A 40 -10.48 -7.23 -2.40
C GLY A 40 -9.26 -7.25 -1.49
N LEU A 41 -9.24 -6.33 -0.53
CA LEU A 41 -8.24 -6.29 0.53
C LEU A 41 -8.91 -6.68 1.84
N THR A 42 -8.60 -7.88 2.32
CA THR A 42 -9.10 -8.35 3.62
C THR A 42 -8.38 -7.61 4.75
N ARG A 43 -9.16 -7.06 5.68
CA ARG A 43 -8.64 -6.23 6.78
C ARG A 43 -7.60 -6.95 7.63
N ASP A 44 -7.77 -8.24 7.89
CA ASP A 44 -6.85 -9.03 8.73
C ASP A 44 -5.50 -9.30 8.05
N VAL A 45 -5.52 -9.58 6.74
CA VAL A 45 -4.30 -9.73 5.94
C VAL A 45 -3.57 -8.40 5.87
N MET A 46 -4.29 -7.31 5.61
CA MET A 46 -3.73 -5.95 5.60
C MET A 46 -3.09 -5.59 6.93
N ARG A 47 -3.77 -5.85 8.05
CA ARG A 47 -3.24 -5.59 9.39
C ARG A 47 -1.93 -6.35 9.61
N THR A 48 -1.92 -7.64 9.28
CA THR A 48 -0.74 -8.51 9.45
C THR A 48 0.44 -8.02 8.61
N GLU A 49 0.21 -7.71 7.33
CA GLU A 49 1.22 -7.19 6.42
C GLU A 49 1.79 -5.84 6.87
N ILE A 50 0.94 -4.92 7.34
CA ILE A 50 1.38 -3.64 7.88
C ILE A 50 2.27 -3.86 9.11
N SER A 51 1.85 -4.73 10.04
CA SER A 51 2.66 -5.05 11.23
C SER A 51 4.03 -5.61 10.86
N LEU A 52 4.09 -6.60 9.95
CA LEU A 52 5.35 -7.20 9.50
C LEU A 52 6.29 -6.18 8.86
N ARG A 53 5.76 -5.31 7.99
CA ARG A 53 6.55 -4.28 7.31
C ARG A 53 7.07 -3.23 8.28
N LEU A 54 6.25 -2.81 9.25
CA LEU A 54 6.68 -1.87 10.28
C LEU A 54 7.79 -2.47 11.14
N THR A 55 7.66 -3.72 11.57
CA THR A 55 8.72 -4.42 12.31
C THR A 55 10.01 -4.50 11.51
N LYS A 56 9.94 -4.81 10.21
CA LYS A 56 11.12 -4.82 9.34
C LYS A 56 11.76 -3.43 9.23
N TYR A 57 10.94 -2.40 9.00
CA TYR A 57 11.42 -1.04 8.84
C TYR A 57 12.09 -0.51 10.11
N THR A 58 11.54 -0.79 11.29
CA THR A 58 12.16 -0.39 12.57
C THR A 58 13.46 -1.13 12.83
N ALA A 59 13.55 -2.41 12.46
CA ALA A 59 14.79 -3.18 12.56
C ALA A 59 15.89 -2.61 11.63
N GLU A 60 15.54 -2.29 10.38
CA GLU A 60 16.46 -1.68 9.41
C GLU A 60 16.96 -0.30 9.89
N LEU A 61 16.05 0.56 10.36
CA LEU A 61 16.41 1.84 10.95
C LEU A 61 17.32 1.69 12.18
N GLY A 62 17.00 0.73 13.06
CA GLY A 62 17.81 0.45 14.24
C GLY A 62 19.25 0.02 13.88
N ALA A 63 19.41 -0.77 12.82
CA ALA A 63 20.72 -1.16 12.31
C ALA A 63 21.51 0.06 11.80
N ILE A 64 20.87 0.91 10.98
CA ILE A 64 21.50 2.14 10.45
C ILE A 64 21.94 3.06 11.59
N LEU A 65 21.07 3.27 12.60
CA LEU A 65 21.40 4.11 13.75
C LEU A 65 22.57 3.54 14.57
N LYS A 66 22.62 2.22 14.76
CA LYS A 66 23.73 1.56 15.46
C LYS A 66 25.06 1.74 14.71
N ASP A 67 25.04 1.68 13.38
CA ASP A 67 26.23 1.88 12.56
C ASP A 67 26.71 3.34 12.57
N HIS A 68 25.79 4.31 12.64
CA HIS A 68 26.14 5.73 12.78
C HIS A 68 26.65 6.13 14.18
N LEU A 69 26.37 5.33 15.21
CA LEU A 69 26.81 5.56 16.59
C LEU A 69 28.15 4.88 16.94
N LYS A 70 28.70 4.08 16.02
CA LYS A 70 30.05 3.53 16.10
C LYS A 70 31.07 4.51 15.52
#